data_AF-A0A0L6CZ22-F1
#
_entry.id   AF-A0A0L6CZ22-F1
#
_cell.length_a   1.000
_cell.length_b   1.000
_cell.length_c   1.000
_cell.angle_alpha   90.00
_cell.angle_beta   90.00
_cell.angle_gamma   90.00
#
_symmetry.space_group_name_H-M   'P 1'
#
loop_
_entity.id
_entity.type
_entity.pdbx_description
1 polymer ?
#
loop_
_entity_poly.entity_id
_entity_poly.type
_entity_poly.pdbx_seq_one_letter_code
_entity_poly.pdbx_strand_id
1 'polypeptide(L)'
;MQTLNSFLPFIGILALIWALGALVFAIFPGNRVRRVKIAGITFAIFVVAIMASPGVERAAENQEMTDAGVSSREELAAVRAQQESDDAAAAEAVAAAESAAAVVSYVELVESQIAIVRELSAQEFTDSIDTIASYLFLINGWAQLIEEGRDFELTPEQEQVRQELLQTLSRNQVAVFPVVRDAYGPLLRQRLWEHDGHASTIGAGYRRIEIVNALFAANRNIADFHETVRDTLLELRFTRVDYKWFREDREFSYYTLEPPSDGTVGRWQGARFQPVD
;
A
#
# COMPACT_ATOMS: atom_id res chain seq x y z
N MET A 1 48.88 -2.20 -11.18
CA MET A 1 47.87 -1.79 -10.17
C MET A 1 46.55 -1.50 -10.89
N GLN A 2 45.85 -2.54 -11.39
CA GLN A 2 44.67 -2.36 -12.24
C GLN A 2 43.60 -3.46 -12.04
N THR A 3 43.60 -4.11 -10.87
CA THR A 3 42.67 -5.22 -10.55
C THR A 3 41.72 -4.91 -9.38
N LEU A 4 41.75 -3.69 -8.82
CA LEU A 4 40.88 -3.29 -7.71
C LEU A 4 39.59 -2.56 -8.15
N ASN A 5 39.49 -2.12 -9.40
CA ASN A 5 38.27 -1.43 -9.90
C ASN A 5 37.18 -2.37 -10.42
N SER A 6 37.42 -3.69 -10.54
CA SER A 6 36.43 -4.66 -10.99
C SER A 6 35.59 -5.29 -9.88
N PHE A 7 35.92 -5.05 -8.61
CA PHE A 7 35.20 -5.63 -7.45
C PHE A 7 34.23 -4.66 -6.75
N LEU A 8 34.28 -3.36 -7.07
CA LEU A 8 33.35 -2.36 -6.50
C LEU A 8 31.86 -2.65 -6.73
N PRO A 9 31.38 -3.17 -7.89
CA PRO A 9 29.94 -3.45 -8.04
C PRO A 9 29.47 -4.64 -7.18
N PHE A 10 30.35 -5.61 -6.89
CA PHE A 10 29.99 -6.80 -6.10
C PHE A 10 29.83 -6.52 -4.61
N ILE A 11 30.61 -5.57 -4.06
CA ILE A 11 30.48 -5.16 -2.64
C ILE A 11 29.17 -4.39 -2.43
N GLY A 12 28.76 -3.56 -3.39
CA GLY A 12 27.48 -2.85 -3.35
C GLY A 12 26.27 -3.80 -3.41
N ILE A 13 26.34 -4.82 -4.25
CA ILE A 13 25.26 -5.82 -4.41
C ILE A 13 25.12 -6.69 -3.15
N LEU A 14 26.22 -7.13 -2.55
CA LEU A 14 26.19 -7.88 -1.29
C LEU A 14 25.62 -7.04 -0.13
N ALA A 15 25.93 -5.74 -0.09
CA ALA A 15 25.36 -4.83 0.91
C ALA A 15 23.85 -4.62 0.72
N LEU A 16 23.37 -4.57 -0.53
CA LEU A 16 21.95 -4.42 -0.86
C LEU A 16 21.13 -5.67 -0.48
N ILE A 17 21.67 -6.86 -0.79
CA ILE A 17 21.07 -8.15 -0.41
C ILE A 17 21.00 -8.29 1.12
N TRP A 18 22.05 -7.87 1.82
CA TRP A 18 22.08 -7.90 3.28
C TRP A 18 21.08 -6.91 3.90
N ALA A 19 20.95 -5.71 3.34
CA ALA A 19 19.99 -4.70 3.79
C ALA A 19 18.53 -5.14 3.57
N LEU A 20 18.21 -5.74 2.42
CA LEU A 20 16.88 -6.28 2.12
C LEU A 20 16.55 -7.48 3.03
N GLY A 21 17.51 -8.37 3.27
CA GLY A 21 17.35 -9.48 4.22
C GLY A 21 17.08 -9.00 5.64
N ALA A 22 17.79 -7.96 6.09
CA ALA A 22 17.59 -7.34 7.41
C ALA A 22 16.22 -6.65 7.53
N LEU A 23 15.76 -5.97 6.46
CA LEU A 23 14.44 -5.32 6.40
C LEU A 23 13.30 -6.33 6.54
N VAL A 24 13.37 -7.45 5.81
CA VAL A 24 12.39 -8.55 5.91
C VAL A 24 12.39 -9.17 7.32
N PHE A 25 13.56 -9.24 7.97
CA PHE A 25 13.69 -9.74 9.33
C PHE A 25 13.07 -8.80 10.39
N ALA A 26 13.13 -7.48 10.15
CA ALA A 26 12.59 -6.46 11.04
C ALA A 26 11.06 -6.32 10.94
N ILE A 27 10.49 -6.46 9.74
CA ILE A 27 9.04 -6.26 9.50
C ILE A 27 8.19 -7.44 10.00
N PHE A 28 8.74 -8.66 10.06
CA PHE A 28 7.98 -9.86 10.44
C PHE A 28 8.53 -10.59 11.67
N PRO A 29 8.40 -10.04 12.88
CA PRO A 29 8.71 -10.76 14.11
C PRO A 29 7.72 -11.93 14.31
N GLY A 30 8.21 -13.18 14.41
CA GLY A 30 7.44 -14.27 15.03
C GLY A 30 7.08 -15.51 14.20
N ASN A 31 7.29 -15.58 12.88
CA ASN A 31 6.96 -16.80 12.12
C ASN A 31 8.08 -17.28 11.17
N ARG A 32 8.90 -18.21 11.68
CA ARG A 32 10.10 -18.76 11.03
C ARG A 32 9.82 -19.43 9.69
N VAL A 33 8.62 -20.01 9.51
CA VAL A 33 8.25 -20.74 8.28
C VAL A 33 7.88 -19.78 7.14
N ARG A 34 7.20 -18.66 7.45
CA ARG A 34 6.91 -17.61 6.46
C ARG A 34 8.19 -16.91 5.98
N ARG A 35 9.18 -16.75 6.87
CA ARG A 35 10.49 -16.15 6.55
C ARG A 35 11.29 -16.94 5.51
N VAL A 36 11.32 -18.27 5.62
CA VAL A 36 12.08 -19.13 4.69
C VAL A 36 11.42 -19.18 3.31
N LYS A 37 10.08 -19.18 3.24
CA LYS A 37 9.35 -19.18 1.96
C LYS A 37 9.56 -17.89 1.18
N ILE A 38 9.48 -16.72 1.83
CA ILE A 38 9.65 -15.42 1.16
C ILE A 38 11.12 -15.22 0.73
N ALA A 39 12.09 -15.56 1.58
CA ALA A 39 13.51 -15.47 1.21
C ALA A 39 13.91 -16.39 0.03
N GLY A 40 13.27 -17.56 -0.09
CA GLY A 40 13.49 -18.47 -1.22
C GLY A 40 12.99 -17.92 -2.56
N ILE A 41 11.85 -17.21 -2.55
CA ILE A 41 11.26 -16.59 -3.74
C ILE A 41 12.16 -15.44 -4.23
N THR A 42 12.64 -14.58 -3.32
CA THR A 42 13.53 -13.46 -3.69
C THR A 42 14.88 -13.95 -4.25
N PHE A 43 15.39 -15.09 -3.78
CA PHE A 43 16.62 -15.70 -4.30
C PHE A 43 16.43 -16.31 -5.70
N ALA A 44 15.28 -16.95 -5.96
CA ALA A 44 15.00 -17.56 -7.26
C ALA A 44 14.88 -16.53 -8.39
N ILE A 45 14.21 -15.39 -8.13
CA ILE A 45 14.08 -14.28 -9.09
C ILE A 45 15.47 -13.70 -9.45
N PHE A 46 16.37 -13.64 -8.48
CA PHE A 46 17.73 -13.11 -8.69
C PHE A 46 18.65 -14.05 -9.49
N VAL A 47 18.53 -15.38 -9.30
CA VAL A 47 19.33 -16.37 -10.07
C VAL A 47 18.93 -16.38 -11.55
N VAL A 48 17.64 -16.18 -11.85
CA VAL A 48 17.14 -16.08 -13.24
C VAL A 48 17.68 -14.80 -13.91
N ALA A 49 17.73 -13.68 -13.20
CA ALA A 49 18.28 -12.42 -13.72
C ALA A 49 19.80 -12.49 -14.02
N ILE A 50 20.58 -13.29 -13.27
CA ILE A 50 22.01 -13.49 -13.53
C ILE A 50 22.26 -14.40 -14.75
N MET A 51 21.38 -15.39 -14.99
CA MET A 51 21.52 -16.32 -16.13
C MET A 51 21.09 -15.71 -17.46
N ALA A 52 20.35 -14.60 -17.46
CA ALA A 52 19.85 -13.94 -18.66
C ALA A 52 20.78 -12.85 -19.23
N SER A 53 21.96 -12.61 -18.63
CA SER A 53 22.95 -11.64 -19.14
C SER A 53 23.74 -12.24 -20.32
N PRO A 54 23.53 -11.81 -21.58
CA PRO A 54 24.35 -12.26 -22.70
C PRO A 54 25.68 -11.51 -22.63
N GLY A 55 26.72 -12.15 -22.10
CA GLY A 55 28.02 -11.52 -22.04
C GLY A 55 29.15 -12.45 -21.65
N VAL A 56 29.94 -12.79 -22.67
CA VAL A 56 31.39 -13.01 -22.71
C VAL A 56 31.77 -14.42 -23.17
N GLU A 57 31.80 -14.61 -24.49
CA GLU A 57 32.82 -15.45 -25.14
C GLU A 57 32.84 -15.19 -26.65
N ARG A 58 33.85 -14.44 -27.11
CA ARG A 58 34.52 -14.58 -28.41
C ARG A 58 35.60 -13.49 -28.55
N ALA A 59 36.78 -13.81 -28.04
CA ALA A 59 38.01 -13.10 -28.36
C ALA A 59 38.98 -14.11 -29.00
N ALA A 60 38.90 -14.21 -30.33
CA ALA A 60 39.84 -14.83 -31.27
C ALA A 60 39.20 -14.61 -32.65
N GLU A 61 39.85 -14.22 -33.74
CA GLU A 61 41.24 -13.98 -34.09
C GLU A 61 41.21 -13.44 -35.54
N ASN A 62 42.25 -12.69 -35.92
CA ASN A 62 42.66 -12.31 -37.28
C ASN A 62 41.78 -11.38 -38.13
N GLN A 63 42.40 -10.25 -38.51
CA GLN A 63 42.29 -9.77 -39.89
C GLN A 63 43.59 -9.07 -40.33
N GLU A 64 44.29 -9.74 -41.23
CA GLU A 64 45.13 -9.12 -42.25
C GLU A 64 44.59 -9.61 -43.61
N MET A 65 43.78 -8.77 -44.28
CA MET A 65 43.68 -8.72 -45.74
C MET A 65 42.76 -7.59 -46.17
N THR A 66 43.37 -6.61 -46.82
CA THR A 66 42.74 -5.50 -47.52
C THR A 66 42.23 -5.95 -48.90
N ASP A 67 41.15 -5.29 -49.35
CA ASP A 67 40.68 -5.13 -50.75
C ASP A 67 39.45 -5.95 -51.26
N ALA A 68 38.66 -6.56 -50.36
CA ALA A 68 37.30 -7.06 -50.63
C ALA A 68 36.21 -6.35 -49.78
N GLY A 69 36.46 -5.08 -49.42
CA GLY A 69 35.89 -4.40 -48.25
C GLY A 69 34.53 -3.70 -48.37
N VAL A 70 33.81 -3.81 -49.51
CA VAL A 70 32.49 -3.16 -49.68
C VAL A 70 31.34 -4.16 -49.50
N SER A 71 31.41 -5.35 -50.15
CA SER A 71 30.41 -6.43 -49.98
C SER A 71 30.35 -6.96 -48.54
N SER A 72 31.51 -7.06 -47.90
CA SER A 72 31.64 -7.54 -46.52
C SER A 72 31.07 -6.56 -45.49
N ARG A 73 31.05 -5.25 -45.77
CA ARG A 73 30.46 -4.23 -44.87
C ARG A 73 28.94 -4.20 -44.93
N GLU A 74 28.35 -4.37 -46.12
CA GLU A 74 26.90 -4.45 -46.28
C GLU A 74 26.34 -5.74 -45.66
N GLU A 75 27.01 -6.88 -45.85
CA GLU A 75 26.64 -8.14 -45.19
C GLU A 75 26.77 -8.04 -43.66
N LEU A 76 27.87 -7.44 -43.15
CA LEU A 76 28.04 -7.19 -41.71
C LEU A 76 26.96 -6.26 -41.15
N ALA A 77 26.54 -5.24 -41.91
CA ALA A 77 25.48 -4.33 -41.50
C ALA A 77 24.11 -5.03 -41.46
N ALA A 78 23.81 -5.88 -42.45
CA ALA A 78 22.58 -6.66 -42.48
C ALA A 78 22.51 -7.69 -41.34
N VAL A 79 23.62 -8.38 -41.03
CA VAL A 79 23.68 -9.33 -39.90
C VAL A 79 23.49 -8.61 -38.57
N ARG A 80 24.10 -7.44 -38.38
CA ARG A 80 23.90 -6.63 -37.16
C ARG A 80 22.47 -6.15 -37.03
N ALA A 81 21.87 -5.64 -38.10
CA ALA A 81 20.49 -5.19 -38.08
C ALA A 81 19.51 -6.33 -37.76
N GLN A 82 19.76 -7.54 -38.28
CA GLN A 82 18.98 -8.71 -37.94
C GLN A 82 19.17 -9.09 -36.46
N GLN A 83 20.41 -9.11 -35.98
CA GLN A 83 20.70 -9.44 -34.58
C GLN A 83 20.08 -8.42 -33.61
N GLU A 84 20.15 -7.13 -33.93
CA GLU A 84 19.49 -6.06 -33.15
C GLU A 84 17.96 -6.23 -33.13
N SER A 85 17.36 -6.64 -34.26
CA SER A 85 15.94 -6.94 -34.34
C SER A 85 15.55 -8.17 -33.50
N ASP A 86 16.37 -9.22 -33.54
CA ASP A 86 16.15 -10.45 -32.77
C ASP A 86 16.32 -10.21 -31.27
N ASP A 87 17.34 -9.43 -30.88
CA ASP A 87 17.58 -9.04 -29.48
C ASP A 87 16.44 -8.14 -28.96
N ALA A 88 15.91 -7.22 -29.78
CA ALA A 88 14.77 -6.39 -29.42
C ALA A 88 13.49 -7.22 -29.24
N ALA A 89 13.21 -8.17 -30.15
CA ALA A 89 12.06 -9.06 -30.04
C ALA A 89 12.16 -9.99 -28.82
N ALA A 90 13.36 -10.48 -28.50
CA ALA A 90 13.60 -11.26 -27.30
C ALA A 90 13.38 -10.45 -26.01
N ALA A 91 13.86 -9.20 -25.97
CA ALA A 91 13.65 -8.30 -24.83
C ALA A 91 12.16 -7.97 -24.62
N GLU A 92 11.42 -7.73 -25.71
CA GLU A 92 9.97 -7.52 -25.65
C GLU A 92 9.23 -8.76 -25.14
N ALA A 93 9.59 -9.96 -25.60
CA ALA A 93 8.99 -11.20 -25.12
C ALA A 93 9.24 -11.46 -23.63
N VAL A 94 10.44 -11.15 -23.13
CA VAL A 94 10.77 -11.24 -21.70
C VAL A 94 9.95 -10.24 -20.89
N ALA A 95 9.88 -8.97 -21.31
CA ALA A 95 9.08 -7.95 -20.64
C ALA A 95 7.58 -8.31 -20.61
N ALA A 96 7.06 -8.86 -21.71
CA ALA A 96 5.68 -9.35 -21.77
C ALA A 96 5.43 -10.52 -20.81
N ALA A 97 6.37 -11.46 -20.70
CA ALA A 97 6.26 -12.59 -19.78
C ALA A 97 6.32 -12.15 -18.31
N GLU A 98 7.19 -11.19 -17.98
CA GLU A 98 7.29 -10.60 -16.64
C GLU A 98 6.00 -9.84 -16.27
N SER A 99 5.48 -9.03 -17.19
CA SER A 99 4.20 -8.33 -17.01
C SER A 99 3.05 -9.31 -16.77
N ALA A 100 2.96 -10.37 -17.59
CA ALA A 100 1.94 -11.41 -17.42
C ALA A 100 2.06 -12.13 -16.06
N ALA A 101 3.28 -12.43 -15.60
CA ALA A 101 3.49 -13.05 -14.29
C ALA A 101 3.12 -12.10 -13.12
N ALA A 102 3.37 -10.80 -13.27
CA ALA A 102 2.96 -9.79 -12.29
C ALA A 102 1.43 -9.69 -12.20
N VAL A 103 0.72 -9.72 -13.32
CA VAL A 103 -0.74 -9.74 -13.36
C VAL A 103 -1.31 -10.97 -12.66
N VAL A 104 -0.77 -12.17 -12.92
CA VAL A 104 -1.22 -13.40 -12.24
C VAL A 104 -1.04 -13.27 -10.72
N SER A 105 0.14 -12.81 -10.28
CA SER A 105 0.45 -12.63 -8.86
C SER A 105 -0.47 -11.60 -8.19
N TYR A 106 -0.79 -10.52 -8.90
CA TYR A 106 -1.74 -9.50 -8.45
C TYR A 106 -3.14 -10.08 -8.24
N VAL A 107 -3.67 -10.81 -9.24
CA VAL A 107 -5.01 -11.39 -9.19
C VAL A 107 -5.12 -12.39 -8.03
N GLU A 108 -4.15 -13.29 -7.87
CA GLU A 108 -4.12 -14.24 -6.74
C GLU A 108 -4.11 -13.52 -5.38
N LEU A 109 -3.37 -12.41 -5.27
CA LEU A 109 -3.37 -11.59 -4.07
C LEU A 109 -4.75 -10.98 -3.80
N VAL A 110 -5.39 -10.40 -4.82
CA VAL A 110 -6.73 -9.81 -4.71
C VAL A 110 -7.76 -10.84 -4.27
N GLU A 111 -7.77 -12.04 -4.88
CA GLU A 111 -8.66 -13.14 -4.49
C GLU A 111 -8.47 -13.54 -3.02
N SER A 112 -7.20 -13.66 -2.58
CA SER A 112 -6.90 -13.92 -1.16
C SER A 112 -7.41 -12.81 -0.24
N GLN A 113 -7.33 -11.54 -0.66
CA GLN A 113 -7.82 -10.42 0.15
C GLN A 113 -9.36 -10.39 0.21
N ILE A 114 -10.06 -10.76 -0.87
CA ILE A 114 -11.53 -10.86 -0.88
C ILE A 114 -12.01 -11.80 0.22
N ALA A 115 -11.38 -12.98 0.36
CA ALA A 115 -11.72 -13.94 1.40
C ALA A 115 -11.54 -13.35 2.82
N ILE A 116 -10.41 -12.66 3.05
CA ILE A 116 -10.11 -12.02 4.34
C ILE A 116 -11.16 -10.94 4.67
N VAL A 117 -11.46 -10.05 3.73
CA VAL A 117 -12.41 -8.94 3.95
C VAL A 117 -13.83 -9.46 4.23
N ARG A 118 -14.22 -10.61 3.66
CA ARG A 118 -15.52 -11.24 3.91
C ARG A 118 -15.67 -11.78 5.33
N GLU A 119 -14.59 -12.31 5.89
CA GLU A 119 -14.59 -12.91 7.22
C GLU A 119 -14.34 -11.88 8.33
N LEU A 120 -13.85 -10.69 7.96
CA LEU A 120 -13.46 -9.65 8.90
C LEU A 120 -14.65 -9.13 9.72
N SER A 121 -14.54 -9.25 11.04
CA SER A 121 -15.56 -8.78 11.98
C SER A 121 -15.24 -7.40 12.56
N ALA A 122 -16.27 -6.59 12.76
CA ALA A 122 -16.13 -5.31 13.45
C ALA A 122 -15.63 -5.46 14.90
N GLN A 123 -15.95 -6.57 15.58
CA GLN A 123 -15.59 -6.79 16.99
C GLN A 123 -14.07 -6.90 17.19
N GLU A 124 -13.32 -7.27 16.16
CA GLU A 124 -11.85 -7.35 16.21
C GLU A 124 -11.19 -5.98 16.39
N PHE A 125 -11.95 -4.91 16.19
CA PHE A 125 -11.45 -3.53 16.16
C PHE A 125 -12.03 -2.63 17.24
N THR A 126 -12.76 -3.16 18.22
CA THR A 126 -13.46 -2.34 19.23
C THR A 126 -12.77 -2.27 20.59
N ASP A 127 -11.69 -3.03 20.78
CA ASP A 127 -11.08 -3.21 22.10
C ASP A 127 -10.20 -2.03 22.53
N SER A 128 -9.57 -1.35 21.57
CA SER A 128 -8.67 -0.22 21.83
C SER A 128 -8.61 0.76 20.65
N ILE A 129 -8.15 1.99 20.92
CA ILE A 129 -7.86 2.98 19.87
C ILE A 129 -6.86 2.42 18.85
N ASP A 130 -5.90 1.60 19.29
CA ASP A 130 -4.89 1.03 18.41
C ASP A 130 -5.49 -0.02 17.46
N THR A 131 -6.48 -0.79 17.92
CA THR A 131 -7.21 -1.74 17.06
C THR A 131 -8.12 -1.00 16.06
N ILE A 132 -8.75 0.11 16.45
CA ILE A 132 -9.46 1.00 15.53
C ILE A 132 -8.49 1.58 14.48
N ALA A 133 -7.32 2.06 14.89
CA ALA A 133 -6.30 2.57 13.98
C ALA A 133 -5.80 1.47 13.02
N SER A 134 -5.70 0.23 13.49
CA SER A 134 -5.35 -0.92 12.66
C SER A 134 -6.40 -1.18 11.58
N TYR A 135 -7.70 -1.06 11.90
CA TYR A 135 -8.76 -1.13 10.89
C TYR A 135 -8.59 -0.04 9.82
N LEU A 136 -8.36 1.21 10.24
CA LEU A 136 -8.14 2.34 9.32
C LEU A 136 -6.92 2.12 8.43
N PHE A 137 -5.85 1.53 8.97
CA PHE A 137 -4.68 1.15 8.19
C PHE A 137 -5.00 0.06 7.15
N LEU A 138 -5.72 -0.99 7.53
CA LEU A 138 -6.09 -2.08 6.61
C LEU A 138 -6.95 -1.60 5.44
N ILE A 139 -7.95 -0.76 5.69
CA ILE A 139 -8.80 -0.23 4.61
C ILE A 139 -8.03 0.66 3.63
N ASN A 140 -7.04 1.43 4.10
CA ASN A 140 -6.14 2.17 3.23
C ASN A 140 -5.26 1.23 2.40
N GLY A 141 -4.75 0.14 3.00
CA GLY A 141 -3.97 -0.87 2.30
C GLY A 141 -4.75 -1.59 1.20
N TRP A 142 -6.02 -1.94 1.44
CA TRP A 142 -6.87 -2.52 0.40
C TRP A 142 -7.24 -1.51 -0.68
N ALA A 143 -7.49 -0.25 -0.34
CA ALA A 143 -7.72 0.79 -1.34
C ALA A 143 -6.49 0.97 -2.25
N GLN A 144 -5.29 0.95 -1.68
CA GLN A 144 -4.03 0.99 -2.43
C GLN A 144 -3.88 -0.23 -3.36
N LEU A 145 -4.18 -1.44 -2.89
CA LEU A 145 -4.15 -2.66 -3.71
C LEU A 145 -5.13 -2.59 -4.90
N ILE A 146 -6.32 -2.00 -4.69
CA ILE A 146 -7.27 -1.80 -5.79
C ILE A 146 -6.73 -0.77 -6.79
N GLU A 147 -6.11 0.32 -6.31
CA GLU A 147 -5.51 1.36 -7.16
C GLU A 147 -4.36 0.81 -8.02
N GLU A 148 -3.47 0.00 -7.44
CA GLU A 148 -2.36 -0.68 -8.14
C GLU A 148 -2.84 -1.55 -9.31
N GLY A 149 -4.07 -2.07 -9.22
CA GLY A 149 -4.70 -2.82 -10.30
C GLY A 149 -4.82 -2.05 -11.62
N ARG A 150 -4.71 -0.72 -11.60
CA ARG A 150 -4.79 0.15 -12.78
C ARG A 150 -3.50 0.22 -13.58
N ASP A 151 -2.39 -0.13 -12.95
CA ASP A 151 -1.08 -0.15 -13.60
C ASP A 151 -0.92 -1.40 -14.49
N PHE A 152 -1.88 -2.33 -14.43
CA PHE A 152 -1.92 -3.56 -15.20
C PHE A 152 -2.94 -3.52 -16.33
N GLU A 153 -2.58 -4.17 -17.45
CA GLU A 153 -3.53 -4.49 -18.53
C GLU A 153 -4.33 -5.75 -18.16
N LEU A 154 -5.42 -5.56 -17.41
CA LEU A 154 -6.28 -6.66 -16.95
C LEU A 154 -7.26 -7.13 -18.04
N THR A 155 -7.48 -8.44 -18.11
CA THR A 155 -8.61 -8.99 -18.88
C THR A 155 -9.94 -8.63 -18.20
N PRO A 156 -11.10 -8.70 -18.91
CA PRO A 156 -12.40 -8.45 -18.30
C PRO A 156 -12.69 -9.30 -17.04
N GLU A 157 -12.24 -10.55 -17.02
CA GLU A 157 -12.40 -11.46 -15.88
C GLU A 157 -11.54 -11.03 -14.69
N GLN A 158 -10.30 -10.59 -14.94
CA GLN A 158 -9.39 -10.10 -13.90
C GLN A 158 -9.86 -8.76 -13.33
N GLU A 159 -10.39 -7.89 -14.19
CA GLU A 159 -11.05 -6.65 -13.77
C GLU A 159 -12.25 -6.94 -12.88
N GLN A 160 -13.04 -7.97 -13.20
CA GLN A 160 -14.17 -8.38 -12.36
C GLN A 160 -13.72 -8.80 -10.95
N VAL A 161 -12.58 -9.48 -10.81
CA VAL A 161 -12.00 -9.84 -9.51
C VAL A 161 -11.60 -8.58 -8.73
N ARG A 162 -10.95 -7.59 -9.38
CA ARG A 162 -10.64 -6.30 -8.74
C ARG A 162 -11.90 -5.58 -8.26
N GLN A 163 -12.92 -5.52 -9.10
CA GLN A 163 -14.22 -4.92 -8.76
C GLN A 163 -14.94 -5.66 -7.63
N GLU A 164 -14.79 -6.98 -7.55
CA GLU A 164 -15.33 -7.78 -6.45
C GLU A 164 -14.70 -7.40 -5.11
N LEU A 165 -13.38 -7.15 -5.06
CA LEU A 165 -12.72 -6.63 -3.86
C LEU A 165 -13.28 -5.26 -3.47
N LEU A 166 -13.41 -4.33 -4.42
CA LEU A 166 -13.98 -3.00 -4.17
C LEU A 166 -15.39 -3.09 -3.56
N GLN A 167 -16.26 -3.90 -4.16
CA GLN A 167 -17.64 -4.07 -3.68
C GLN A 167 -17.71 -4.80 -2.33
N THR A 168 -16.81 -5.74 -2.10
CA THR A 168 -16.73 -6.49 -0.83
C THR A 168 -16.26 -5.56 0.29
N LEU A 169 -15.23 -4.76 0.04
CA LEU A 169 -14.72 -3.77 0.97
C LEU A 169 -15.75 -2.68 1.26
N SER A 170 -16.42 -2.15 0.24
CA SER A 170 -17.51 -1.17 0.41
C SER A 170 -18.59 -1.68 1.35
N ARG A 171 -19.06 -2.93 1.14
CA ARG A 171 -20.05 -3.57 2.02
C ARG A 171 -19.54 -3.78 3.44
N ASN A 172 -18.28 -4.22 3.58
CA ASN A 172 -17.65 -4.38 4.90
C ASN A 172 -17.60 -3.03 5.64
N GLN A 173 -17.14 -1.96 4.98
CA GLN A 173 -17.05 -0.62 5.56
C GLN A 173 -18.41 -0.11 6.05
N VAL A 174 -19.48 -0.28 5.26
CA VAL A 174 -20.85 0.09 5.68
C VAL A 174 -21.28 -0.62 6.97
N ALA A 175 -20.89 -1.88 7.14
CA ALA A 175 -21.20 -2.66 8.33
C ALA A 175 -20.31 -2.32 9.54
N VAL A 176 -19.00 -2.11 9.31
CA VAL A 176 -17.99 -1.96 10.37
C VAL A 176 -17.93 -0.53 10.91
N PHE A 177 -18.00 0.51 10.06
CA PHE A 177 -17.84 1.90 10.50
C PHE A 177 -18.76 2.32 11.65
N PRO A 178 -20.06 2.01 11.63
CA PRO A 178 -20.94 2.35 12.75
C PRO A 178 -20.48 1.73 14.07
N VAL A 179 -20.01 0.49 14.05
CA VAL A 179 -19.59 -0.25 15.25
C VAL A 179 -18.28 0.30 15.81
N VAL A 180 -17.28 0.54 14.96
CA VAL A 180 -16.00 1.13 15.41
C VAL A 180 -16.18 2.57 15.88
N ARG A 181 -17.07 3.35 15.25
CA ARG A 181 -17.44 4.68 15.75
C ARG A 181 -18.10 4.61 17.12
N ASP A 182 -19.03 3.70 17.33
CA ASP A 182 -19.69 3.51 18.64
C ASP A 182 -18.65 3.23 19.74
N ALA A 183 -17.71 2.30 19.46
CA ALA A 183 -16.64 1.95 20.38
C ALA A 183 -15.63 3.10 20.64
N TYR A 184 -15.40 3.97 19.65
CA TYR A 184 -14.43 5.06 19.76
C TYR A 184 -14.74 6.04 20.89
N GLY A 185 -16.02 6.38 21.11
CA GLY A 185 -16.43 7.33 22.16
C GLY A 185 -16.00 6.88 23.58
N PRO A 186 -16.41 5.68 24.04
CA PRO A 186 -15.96 5.10 25.31
C PRO A 186 -14.44 4.97 25.43
N LEU A 187 -13.74 4.60 24.35
CA LEU A 187 -12.29 4.48 24.35
C LEU A 187 -11.60 5.86 24.48
N LEU A 188 -12.10 6.86 23.77
CA LEU A 188 -11.61 8.23 23.89
C LEU A 188 -11.87 8.78 25.30
N ARG A 189 -13.03 8.48 25.89
CA ARG A 189 -13.33 8.82 27.29
C ARG A 189 -12.28 8.26 28.25
N GLN A 190 -11.82 7.03 28.05
CA GLN A 190 -10.76 6.45 28.90
C GLN A 190 -9.45 7.24 28.79
N ARG A 191 -9.08 7.72 27.59
CA ARG A 191 -7.91 8.59 27.41
C ARG A 191 -8.08 9.97 28.04
N LEU A 192 -9.30 10.50 28.02
CA LEU A 192 -9.60 11.82 28.57
C LEU A 192 -9.81 11.83 30.10
N TRP A 193 -9.89 10.65 30.73
CA TRP A 193 -10.14 10.50 32.16
C TRP A 193 -9.17 11.31 33.04
N GLU A 194 -7.87 11.27 32.74
CA GLU A 194 -6.84 11.98 33.52
C GLU A 194 -6.97 13.51 33.45
N HIS A 195 -7.76 14.00 32.49
CA HIS A 195 -8.02 15.42 32.27
C HIS A 195 -9.48 15.79 32.54
N ASP A 196 -10.19 15.01 33.38
CA ASP A 196 -11.60 15.20 33.73
C ASP A 196 -12.53 15.30 32.52
N GLY A 197 -12.14 14.68 31.40
CA GLY A 197 -12.89 14.73 30.16
C GLY A 197 -13.88 13.58 30.00
N HIS A 198 -14.82 13.78 29.10
CA HIS A 198 -15.82 12.79 28.72
C HIS A 198 -15.99 12.81 27.21
N ALA A 199 -16.22 11.64 26.61
CA ALA A 199 -16.57 11.52 25.20
C ALA A 199 -17.70 10.51 25.04
N SER A 200 -18.58 10.78 24.08
CA SER A 200 -19.67 9.88 23.69
C SER A 200 -20.00 10.06 22.21
N THR A 201 -20.46 9.01 21.56
CA THR A 201 -20.94 9.06 20.17
C THR A 201 -22.46 8.99 20.15
N ILE A 202 -23.08 9.75 19.25
CA ILE A 202 -24.52 9.98 19.24
C ILE A 202 -25.08 10.06 17.82
N GLY A 203 -26.39 9.85 17.72
CA GLY A 203 -27.13 9.94 16.47
C GLY A 203 -27.06 8.67 15.60
N ALA A 204 -27.73 8.72 14.45
CA ALA A 204 -27.81 7.58 13.53
C ALA A 204 -26.41 7.20 13.01
N GLY A 205 -26.09 5.90 13.10
CA GLY A 205 -24.79 5.36 12.70
C GLY A 205 -23.60 5.92 13.48
N TYR A 206 -23.84 6.59 14.62
CA TYR A 206 -22.82 7.17 15.48
C TYR A 206 -21.93 8.20 14.77
N ARG A 207 -22.47 8.93 13.78
CA ARG A 207 -21.72 9.90 12.96
C ARG A 207 -21.41 11.22 13.68
N ARG A 208 -21.85 11.39 14.92
CA ARG A 208 -21.54 12.55 15.74
C ARG A 208 -20.84 12.13 17.01
N ILE A 209 -19.84 12.90 17.42
CA ILE A 209 -19.15 12.73 18.70
C ILE A 209 -19.30 13.99 19.54
N GLU A 210 -19.59 13.81 20.82
CA GLU A 210 -19.60 14.87 21.82
C GLU A 210 -18.39 14.68 22.74
N ILE A 211 -17.63 15.76 22.96
CA ILE A 211 -16.46 15.78 23.82
C ILE A 211 -16.64 16.91 24.84
N VAL A 212 -16.59 16.54 26.11
CA VAL A 212 -16.77 17.44 27.25
C VAL A 212 -15.45 17.54 28.00
N ASN A 213 -14.96 18.76 28.23
CA ASN A 213 -13.78 19.01 29.05
C ASN A 213 -13.78 20.46 29.56
N ALA A 214 -13.48 20.69 30.84
CA ALA A 214 -13.44 22.03 31.42
C ALA A 214 -12.52 23.02 30.68
N LEU A 215 -11.47 22.52 30.03
CA LEU A 215 -10.56 23.32 29.19
C LEU A 215 -11.27 23.97 27.99
N PHE A 216 -12.39 23.42 27.53
CA PHE A 216 -13.17 23.97 26.42
C PHE A 216 -13.95 25.24 26.78
N ALA A 217 -13.84 25.75 28.01
CA ALA A 217 -14.31 27.10 28.33
C ALA A 217 -13.61 28.18 27.49
N ALA A 218 -12.40 27.90 26.97
CA ALA A 218 -11.67 28.79 26.07
C ALA A 218 -11.67 28.26 24.62
N ASN A 219 -12.15 29.06 23.67
CA ASN A 219 -12.22 28.70 22.24
C ASN A 219 -10.87 28.27 21.65
N ARG A 220 -9.75 28.83 22.11
CA ARG A 220 -8.41 28.42 21.65
C ARG A 220 -8.13 26.94 21.95
N ASN A 221 -8.53 26.47 23.13
CA ASN A 221 -8.30 25.08 23.54
C ASN A 221 -9.17 24.13 22.70
N ILE A 222 -10.35 24.59 22.28
CA ILE A 222 -11.20 23.85 21.33
C ILE A 222 -10.51 23.74 19.97
N ALA A 223 -9.96 24.84 19.45
CA ALA A 223 -9.27 24.84 18.16
C ALA A 223 -8.05 23.91 18.18
N ASP A 224 -7.16 24.03 19.18
CA ASP A 224 -5.95 23.21 19.31
C ASP A 224 -6.29 21.71 19.44
N PHE A 225 -7.30 21.39 20.25
CA PHE A 225 -7.76 20.02 20.40
C PHE A 225 -8.40 19.50 19.11
N HIS A 226 -9.22 20.32 18.44
CA HIS A 226 -9.85 19.95 17.17
C HIS A 226 -8.82 19.60 16.12
N GLU A 227 -7.79 20.44 15.93
CA GLU A 227 -6.69 20.17 14.99
C GLU A 227 -6.02 18.82 15.26
N THR A 228 -5.87 18.45 16.53
CA THR A 228 -5.24 17.18 16.93
C THR A 228 -6.09 15.96 16.56
N VAL A 229 -7.42 16.04 16.69
CA VAL A 229 -8.31 14.89 16.49
C VAL A 229 -9.00 14.86 15.12
N ARG A 230 -8.96 15.96 14.38
CA ARG A 230 -9.73 16.18 13.15
C ARG A 230 -9.54 15.06 12.13
N ASP A 231 -8.30 14.67 11.88
CA ASP A 231 -7.99 13.69 10.82
C ASP A 231 -8.51 12.30 11.20
N THR A 232 -8.33 11.87 12.46
CA THR A 232 -8.93 10.62 12.96
C THR A 232 -10.45 10.64 12.88
N LEU A 233 -11.09 11.77 13.19
CA LEU A 233 -12.55 11.89 13.08
C LEU A 233 -13.04 11.80 11.62
N LEU A 234 -12.30 12.38 10.68
CA LEU A 234 -12.58 12.27 9.25
C LEU A 234 -12.40 10.84 8.73
N GLU A 235 -11.31 10.18 9.14
CA GLU A 235 -11.02 8.78 8.78
C GLU A 235 -12.11 7.83 9.31
N LEU A 236 -12.60 8.08 10.53
CA LEU A 236 -13.74 7.36 11.12
C LEU A 236 -15.11 7.79 10.56
N ARG A 237 -15.13 8.76 9.64
CA ARG A 237 -16.31 9.25 8.95
C ARG A 237 -17.35 9.91 9.88
N PHE A 238 -16.90 10.54 10.96
CA PHE A 238 -17.76 11.46 11.72
C PHE A 238 -18.10 12.68 10.87
N THR A 239 -19.36 13.11 10.91
CA THR A 239 -19.85 14.29 10.19
C THR A 239 -19.92 15.51 11.09
N ARG A 240 -19.79 15.34 12.41
CA ARG A 240 -19.83 16.44 13.36
C ARG A 240 -19.16 16.09 14.68
N VAL A 241 -18.48 17.07 15.26
CA VAL A 241 -18.00 17.03 16.64
C VAL A 241 -18.54 18.22 17.43
N ASP A 242 -19.07 17.93 18.62
CA ASP A 242 -19.58 18.92 19.57
C ASP A 242 -18.61 19.03 20.77
N TYR A 243 -18.22 20.25 21.13
CA TYR A 243 -17.28 20.55 22.21
C TYR A 243 -17.98 21.33 23.33
N LYS A 244 -18.01 20.76 24.54
CA LYS A 244 -18.65 21.36 25.72
C LYS A 244 -17.68 21.52 26.88
N TRP A 245 -17.82 22.58 27.67
CA TRP A 245 -17.03 22.73 28.90
C TRP A 245 -17.59 21.94 30.09
N PHE A 246 -18.90 21.72 30.14
CA PHE A 246 -19.57 20.79 31.07
C PHE A 246 -20.78 20.12 30.40
N ARG A 247 -21.30 19.03 30.97
CA ARG A 247 -22.26 18.13 30.30
C ARG A 247 -23.60 18.77 29.99
N GLU A 248 -24.13 19.52 30.95
CA GLU A 248 -25.45 20.14 30.89
C GLU A 248 -25.45 21.46 30.11
N ASP A 249 -24.33 21.85 29.52
CA ASP A 249 -24.25 23.09 28.76
C ASP A 249 -25.14 23.04 27.52
N ARG A 250 -25.91 24.12 27.34
CA ARG A 250 -26.80 24.33 26.20
C ARG A 250 -26.12 25.10 25.08
N GLU A 251 -25.07 25.86 25.41
CA GLU A 251 -24.25 26.57 24.45
C GLU A 251 -22.98 25.75 24.22
N PHE A 252 -22.60 25.52 22.96
CA PHE A 252 -21.40 24.74 22.68
C PHE A 252 -20.87 25.06 21.30
N SER A 253 -19.55 24.87 21.14
CA SER A 253 -18.92 24.99 19.84
C SER A 253 -18.99 23.65 19.13
N TYR A 254 -19.11 23.67 17.81
CA TYR A 254 -19.11 22.45 17.01
C TYR A 254 -18.39 22.68 15.70
N TYR A 255 -17.90 21.58 15.13
CA TYR A 255 -17.36 21.55 13.78
C TYR A 255 -18.16 20.56 12.95
N THR A 256 -18.59 21.00 11.78
CA THR A 256 -19.09 20.09 10.74
C THR A 256 -17.89 19.51 10.00
N LEU A 257 -17.94 18.21 9.75
CA LEU A 257 -16.94 17.47 9.01
C LEU A 257 -17.58 16.93 7.73
N GLU A 258 -16.81 16.86 6.65
CA GLU A 258 -17.25 16.38 5.34
C GLU A 258 -16.49 15.11 4.96
N PRO A 259 -16.66 13.99 5.70
CA PRO A 259 -16.04 12.73 5.33
C PRO A 259 -16.75 12.10 4.12
N PRO A 260 -16.10 11.13 3.45
CA PRO A 260 -16.77 10.27 2.48
C PRO A 260 -17.90 9.45 3.13
N SER A 261 -18.77 8.88 2.29
CA SER A 261 -19.82 7.96 2.75
C SER A 261 -19.21 6.66 3.28
N ASP A 262 -19.94 5.92 4.13
CA ASP A 262 -19.43 4.67 4.70
C ASP A 262 -19.20 3.56 3.65
N GLY A 263 -19.71 3.70 2.42
CA GLY A 263 -19.47 2.76 1.32
C GLY A 263 -18.40 3.22 0.34
N THR A 264 -17.88 4.44 0.45
CA THR A 264 -16.88 4.94 -0.51
C THR A 264 -15.52 4.37 -0.17
N VAL A 265 -14.94 3.59 -1.08
CA VAL A 265 -13.57 3.06 -0.94
C VAL A 265 -12.58 4.12 -1.44
N GLY A 266 -11.47 4.26 -0.73
CA GLY A 266 -10.43 5.21 -1.08
C GLY A 266 -9.35 5.31 -0.03
N ARG A 267 -8.35 6.13 -0.30
CA ARG A 267 -7.18 6.30 0.55
C ARG A 267 -7.10 7.70 1.14
N TRP A 268 -6.60 7.78 2.37
CA TRP A 268 -6.25 9.06 3.00
C TRP A 268 -4.79 9.43 2.74
N GLN A 269 -4.56 10.66 2.28
CA GLN A 269 -3.26 11.29 2.14
C GLN A 269 -3.24 12.53 3.03
N GLY A 270 -2.93 12.33 4.31
CA GLY A 270 -3.21 13.32 5.35
C GLY A 270 -4.70 13.65 5.40
N ALA A 271 -5.03 14.94 5.39
CA ALA A 271 -6.42 15.42 5.43
C ALA A 271 -7.23 15.22 4.13
N ARG A 272 -6.66 14.66 3.05
CA ARG A 272 -7.33 14.50 1.75
C ARG A 272 -7.71 13.06 1.51
N PHE A 273 -8.97 12.84 1.14
CA PHE A 273 -9.47 11.54 0.70
C PHE A 273 -9.45 11.44 -0.82
N GLN A 274 -8.84 10.38 -1.35
CA GLN A 274 -8.84 10.05 -2.78
C GLN A 274 -9.69 8.79 -2.98
N PRO A 275 -10.87 8.89 -3.63
CA PRO A 275 -11.69 7.72 -3.91
C PRO A 275 -11.00 6.80 -4.92
N VAL A 276 -11.28 5.51 -4.81
CA VAL A 276 -10.89 4.48 -5.78
C VAL A 276 -12.17 3.92 -6.40
N ASP A 277 -12.17 3.83 -7.72
CA ASP A 277 -13.20 3.30 -8.62
C ASP A 277 -12.76 2.01 -9.36
#